data_AF-A0A3R6WZL8-F1
#
_entry.id   AF-A0A3R6WZL8-F1
#
_cell.length_a   1.000
_cell.length_b   1.000
_cell.length_c   1.000
_cell.angle_alpha   90.00
_cell.angle_beta   90.00
_cell.angle_gamma   90.00
#
_symmetry.space_group_name_H-M   'P 1'
#
loop_
_entity.id
_entity.type
_entity.pdbx_description
1 polymer ?
#
loop_
_entity_poly.entity_id
_entity_poly.type
_entity_poly.pdbx_seq_one_letter_code
_entity_poly.pdbx_strand_id
1 'polypeptide(L)'
;DVEDIGVVMKESEAAALSREMVTPLQRKALTKEGYKIIGTHSAVKLCRWTKHQLRGRGGCYKHTFYGITSYQCMETTPSLACANKCVFCWRHHKNPVGRE
;
A
#
# COMPACT_ATOMS: atom_id res chain seq x y z
N ASP A 1 -6.37 -19.27 -35.05
CA ASP A 1 -6.04 -20.55 -34.41
C ASP A 1 -6.49 -20.52 -32.94
N VAL A 2 -6.83 -21.63 -32.29
CA VAL A 2 -7.07 -21.66 -30.83
C VAL A 2 -5.79 -21.26 -30.08
N GLU A 3 -4.62 -21.50 -30.70
CA GLU A 3 -3.32 -21.07 -30.20
C GLU A 3 -3.15 -19.54 -30.24
N ASP A 4 -3.62 -18.85 -31.29
CA ASP A 4 -3.59 -17.38 -31.38
C ASP A 4 -4.43 -16.72 -30.29
N ILE A 5 -5.61 -17.30 -29.97
CA ILE A 5 -6.48 -16.80 -28.90
C ILE A 5 -5.76 -16.92 -27.55
N GLY A 6 -5.03 -18.02 -27.33
CA GLY A 6 -4.22 -18.21 -26.12
C GLY A 6 -3.08 -17.20 -25.98
N VAL A 7 -2.44 -16.82 -27.09
CA VAL A 7 -1.40 -15.76 -27.10
C VAL A 7 -1.99 -14.41 -26.76
N VAL A 8 -3.10 -14.02 -27.40
CA VAL A 8 -3.78 -12.74 -27.15
C VAL A 8 -4.28 -12.63 -25.70
N MET A 9 -4.83 -13.71 -25.14
CA MET A 9 -5.25 -13.74 -23.74
C MET A 9 -4.06 -13.53 -22.78
N LYS A 10 -2.93 -14.19 -23.04
CA LYS A 10 -1.72 -14.10 -22.21
C LYS A 10 -1.06 -12.72 -22.29
N GLU A 11 -1.07 -12.09 -23.46
CA GLU A 11 -0.62 -10.71 -23.66
C GLU A 11 -1.52 -9.69 -22.94
N SER A 12 -2.84 -9.91 -22.97
CA SER A 12 -3.81 -9.08 -22.23
C SER A 12 -3.65 -9.21 -20.71
N GLU A 13 -3.31 -10.40 -20.22
CA GLU A 13 -3.01 -10.68 -18.81
C GLU A 13 -1.70 -9.98 -18.37
N ALA A 14 -0.66 -10.06 -19.20
CA ALA A 14 0.61 -9.36 -18.98
C ALA A 14 0.45 -7.83 -19.03
N ALA A 15 -0.42 -7.31 -19.90
CA ALA A 15 -0.77 -5.89 -19.98
C ALA A 15 -1.66 -5.42 -18.80
N ALA A 16 -2.50 -6.30 -18.26
CA ALA A 16 -3.24 -6.03 -17.03
C ALA A 16 -2.32 -6.02 -15.79
N LEU A 17 -1.28 -6.86 -15.80
CA LEU A 17 -0.21 -6.90 -14.79
C LEU A 17 0.71 -5.66 -14.80
N SER A 18 0.78 -4.91 -15.91
CA SER A 18 1.72 -3.79 -16.08
C SER A 18 1.15 -2.40 -15.71
N ARG A 19 -0.13 -2.30 -15.34
CA ARG A 19 -0.71 -1.02 -14.92
C ARG A 19 -0.31 -0.67 -13.48
N GLU A 20 0.75 0.12 -13.38
CA GLU A 20 1.17 0.77 -12.13
C GLU A 20 0.07 1.67 -11.56
N MET A 21 -0.34 1.46 -10.30
CA MET A 21 -1.33 2.32 -9.63
C MET A 21 -0.70 3.65 -9.21
N VAL A 22 0.60 3.71 -8.95
CA VAL A 22 1.29 4.92 -8.51
C VAL A 22 2.31 5.36 -9.56
N THR A 23 2.41 6.67 -9.78
CA THR A 23 3.44 7.21 -10.67
C THR A 23 4.83 7.02 -10.06
N PRO A 24 5.91 7.03 -10.87
CA PRO A 24 7.28 6.92 -10.35
C PRO A 24 7.62 7.98 -9.29
N LEU A 25 7.08 9.20 -9.45
CA LEU A 25 7.27 10.29 -8.49
C LEU A 25 6.56 10.00 -7.16
N GLN A 26 5.31 9.51 -7.21
CA GLN A 26 4.55 9.11 -6.02
C GLN A 26 5.23 7.95 -5.30
N ARG A 27 5.70 6.95 -6.05
CA ARG A 27 6.47 5.83 -5.50
C ARG A 27 7.72 6.31 -4.78
N LYS A 28 8.48 7.25 -5.36
CA LYS A 28 9.67 7.85 -4.72
C LYS A 28 9.32 8.59 -3.43
N ALA A 29 8.22 9.36 -3.42
CA ALA A 29 7.75 10.07 -2.23
C ALA A 29 7.34 9.10 -1.11
N LEU A 30 6.51 8.11 -1.42
CA LEU A 30 6.06 7.08 -0.47
C LEU A 30 7.24 6.28 0.10
N THR A 31 8.21 5.90 -0.73
CA THR A 31 9.42 5.23 -0.26
C THR A 31 10.23 6.10 0.70
N LYS A 32 10.36 7.41 0.41
CA LYS A 32 11.02 8.37 1.32
C LYS A 32 10.29 8.48 2.66
N GLU A 33 8.97 8.37 2.67
CA GLU A 33 8.12 8.36 3.89
C GLU A 33 8.16 7.02 4.65
N GLY A 34 8.90 6.03 4.16
CA GLY A 34 9.10 4.73 4.79
C GLY A 34 8.06 3.67 4.43
N TYR A 35 7.24 3.89 3.40
CA TYR A 35 6.41 2.84 2.83
C TYR A 35 7.25 1.92 1.94
N LYS A 36 6.95 0.63 1.98
CA LYS A 36 7.37 -0.33 0.97
C LYS A 36 6.17 -0.71 0.13
N ILE A 37 6.20 -0.37 -1.15
CA ILE A 37 5.15 -0.73 -2.11
C ILE A 37 5.28 -2.21 -2.46
N ILE A 38 4.16 -2.94 -2.40
CA ILE A 38 4.07 -4.36 -2.73
C ILE A 38 3.27 -4.48 -4.02
N GLY A 39 3.91 -5.00 -5.06
CA GLY A 39 3.36 -5.01 -6.42
C GLY A 39 3.08 -3.59 -6.93
N THR A 40 1.93 -3.42 -7.58
CA THR A 40 1.53 -2.16 -8.21
C THR A 40 0.69 -1.25 -7.31
N HIS A 41 0.05 -1.79 -6.26
CA HIS A 41 -1.09 -1.14 -5.60
C HIS A 41 -1.15 -1.25 -4.07
N SER A 42 -0.42 -2.20 -3.47
CA SER A 42 -0.41 -2.43 -2.03
C SER A 42 0.80 -1.75 -1.36
N ALA A 43 0.74 -1.52 -0.06
CA ALA A 43 1.88 -0.99 0.68
C ALA A 43 1.92 -1.47 2.13
N VAL A 44 3.13 -1.65 2.65
CA VAL A 44 3.41 -1.90 4.07
C VAL A 44 4.27 -0.78 4.64
N LYS A 45 4.10 -0.49 5.93
CA LYS A 45 4.95 0.46 6.66
C LYS A 45 5.17 -0.02 8.09
N LEU A 46 6.36 0.22 8.63
CA LEU A 46 6.61 -0.07 10.03
C LEU A 46 5.80 0.92 10.89
N CYS A 47 4.85 0.40 11.67
CA CYS A 47 4.11 1.23 12.60
C CYS A 47 5.07 1.90 13.59
N ARG A 48 4.82 3.18 13.88
CA ARG A 48 5.59 3.94 14.87
C ARG A 48 5.74 3.16 16.18
N TRP A 49 4.66 2.55 16.65
CA TRP A 49 4.64 1.85 17.94
C TRP A 49 5.31 0.47 17.92
N THR A 50 5.33 -0.21 16.78
CA THR A 50 6.17 -1.40 16.57
C THR A 50 7.63 -1.04 16.83
N LYS A 51 8.13 0.05 16.22
CA LYS A 51 9.50 0.55 16.43
C LYS A 51 9.77 0.97 17.88
N HIS A 52 8.80 1.60 18.54
CA HIS A 52 8.93 1.97 19.96
C HIS A 52 9.04 0.75 20.87
N GLN A 53 8.17 -0.25 20.68
CA GLN A 53 8.16 -1.43 21.53
C GLN A 53 9.42 -2.28 21.34
N LEU A 54 9.91 -2.43 20.10
CA LEU A 54 11.20 -3.08 19.82
C LEU A 54 12.39 -2.40 20.50
N ARG A 55 12.30 -1.10 20.78
CA ARG A 55 13.34 -0.32 21.48
C ARG A 55 13.10 -0.24 23.00
N GLY A 56 12.16 -1.01 23.54
CA GLY A 56 11.82 -1.00 24.97
C GLY A 56 11.07 0.25 25.45
N ARG A 57 10.48 1.03 24.54
CA ARG A 57 9.77 2.30 24.86
C ARG A 57 8.25 2.14 25.01
N GLY A 58 7.75 0.90 25.11
CA GLY A 58 6.32 0.58 25.27
C GLY A 58 5.54 0.38 23.96
N GLY A 59 4.35 -0.21 24.07
CA GLY A 59 3.41 -0.47 22.97
C GLY A 59 2.41 0.67 22.73
N CYS A 60 1.58 0.56 21.69
CA CYS A 60 0.52 1.53 21.41
C CYS A 60 -0.69 1.38 22.34
N TYR A 61 -1.68 2.26 22.18
CA TYR A 61 -2.95 2.15 22.92
C TYR A 61 -3.63 0.78 22.79
N LYS A 62 -3.50 0.11 21.64
CA LYS A 62 -4.08 -1.24 21.43
C LYS A 62 -3.41 -2.31 22.28
N HIS A 63 -2.14 -2.11 22.64
CA HIS A 63 -1.45 -2.99 23.59
C HIS A 63 -2.09 -2.88 24.97
N THR A 64 -2.31 -1.64 25.44
CA THR A 64 -2.92 -1.39 26.75
C THR A 64 -4.39 -1.83 26.82
N PHE A 65 -5.18 -1.51 25.79
CA PHE A 65 -6.64 -1.75 25.84
C PHE A 65 -7.03 -3.17 25.43
N TYR A 66 -6.28 -3.79 24.54
CA TYR A 66 -6.68 -5.07 23.91
C TYR A 66 -5.62 -6.16 24.05
N GLY A 67 -4.52 -5.93 24.75
CA GLY A 67 -3.42 -6.90 24.88
C GLY A 67 -2.66 -7.17 23.58
N ILE A 68 -2.89 -6.38 22.52
CA ILE A 68 -2.24 -6.61 21.22
C ILE A 68 -0.77 -6.21 21.27
N THR A 69 0.13 -7.16 21.04
CA THR A 69 1.57 -6.91 21.00
C THR A 69 1.95 -6.05 19.78
N SER A 70 2.33 -4.79 20.01
CA SER A 70 2.58 -3.82 18.93
C SER A 70 3.78 -4.20 18.05
N TYR A 71 4.82 -4.85 18.58
CA TYR A 71 5.94 -5.31 17.75
C TYR A 71 5.60 -6.49 16.84
N GLN A 72 4.47 -7.18 17.08
CA GLN A 72 3.95 -8.26 16.23
C GLN A 72 2.87 -7.78 15.24
N CYS A 73 2.50 -6.49 15.28
CA CYS A 73 1.52 -5.92 14.37
C CYS A 73 2.12 -5.60 13.00
N MET A 74 1.39 -5.93 11.94
CA MET A 74 1.69 -5.52 10.56
C MET A 74 0.74 -4.40 10.13
N GLU A 75 1.27 -3.20 9.84
CA GLU A 75 0.50 -2.10 9.25
C GLU A 75 0.63 -2.14 7.73
N THR A 76 -0.48 -2.40 7.05
CA THR A 76 -0.55 -2.63 5.61
C THR A 76 -1.86 -2.12 5.03
N THR A 77 -1.85 -1.80 3.73
CA THR A 77 -3.05 -1.56 2.93
C THR A 77 -2.95 -2.32 1.61
N PRO A 78 -4.03 -3.01 1.18
CA PRO A 78 -4.08 -3.60 -0.15
C PRO A 78 -4.41 -2.55 -1.24
N SER A 79 -4.65 -1.29 -0.89
CA SER A 79 -4.95 -0.24 -1.87
C SER A 79 -4.38 1.11 -1.44
N LEU A 80 -3.60 1.71 -2.33
CA LEU A 80 -3.11 3.09 -2.22
C LEU A 80 -4.13 4.11 -2.75
N ALA A 81 -5.19 3.65 -3.42
CA ALA A 81 -6.26 4.49 -3.92
C ALA A 81 -7.41 4.64 -2.92
N CYS A 82 -8.05 5.81 -2.90
CA CYS A 82 -9.25 6.04 -2.11
C CYS A 82 -10.17 7.06 -2.80
N ALA A 83 -11.48 6.83 -2.70
CA ALA A 83 -12.50 7.70 -3.29
C ALA A 83 -12.67 9.03 -2.53
N ASN A 84 -12.40 9.04 -1.23
CA ASN A 84 -12.64 10.21 -0.39
C ASN A 84 -11.46 11.20 -0.41
N LYS A 85 -11.76 12.49 -0.33
CA LYS A 85 -10.78 13.59 -0.26
C LYS A 85 -10.86 14.32 1.09
N CYS A 86 -10.65 13.58 2.18
CA CYS A 86 -10.74 14.13 3.52
C CYS A 86 -9.57 15.10 3.80
N VAL A 87 -9.86 16.25 4.41
CA VAL A 87 -8.87 17.30 4.73
C VAL A 87 -7.76 16.84 5.67
N PHE A 88 -8.02 15.79 6.47
CA PHE A 88 -7.08 15.24 7.43
C PHE A 88 -6.27 14.06 6.89
N CYS A 89 -6.56 13.56 5.67
CA CYS A 89 -5.82 12.43 5.12
C CYS A 89 -4.45 12.90 4.64
N TRP A 90 -3.39 12.38 5.27
CA TRP A 90 -2.00 12.62 4.92
C TRP A 90 -1.62 11.79 3.68
N ARG A 91 -2.23 12.10 2.54
CA ARG A 91 -2.00 11.45 1.24
C ARG A 91 -2.30 12.44 0.11
N HIS A 92 -1.87 12.11 -1.11
CA HIS A 92 -2.31 12.85 -2.29
C HIS A 92 -3.82 12.67 -2.54
N HIS A 93 -4.55 13.76 -2.76
CA HIS A 93 -6.00 13.74 -3.04
C HIS A 93 -6.38 13.45 -4.50
N LYS A 94 -5.40 13.05 -5.34
CA LYS A 94 -5.64 12.59 -6.71
C LYS A 94 -5.84 11.09 -6.68
N ASN A 95 -7.03 10.61 -7.06
CA ASN A 95 -7.32 9.18 -7.15
C ASN A 95 -6.66 8.62 -8.43
N PRO A 96 -5.66 7.71 -8.32
CA PRO A 96 -4.96 7.21 -9.51
C PRO A 96 -5.81 6.28 -10.38
N VAL A 97 -6.93 5.76 -9.87
CA VAL A 97 -7.85 4.89 -10.62
C VAL A 97 -9.14 5.59 -11.07
N GLY A 98 -9.25 6.90 -10.82
CA GLY A 98 -10.39 7.67 -11.30
C GLY A 98 -10.38 7.78 -12.82
N ARG A 99 -11.49 7.41 -13.46
CA ARG A 99 -11.78 7.80 -14.84
C ARG A 99 -12.35 9.21 -14.77
N GLU A 100 -11.89 10.11 -15.64
CA GLU A 100 -12.55 11.42 -15.82
C GLU A 100 -14.03 11.25 -16.13
#